data_AF-A0A844Q9M7-F1
#
_entry.id   AF-A0A844Q9M7-F1
#
_cell.length_a   1.000
_cell.length_b   1.000
_cell.length_c   1.000
_cell.angle_alpha   90.00
_cell.angle_beta   90.00
_cell.angle_gamma   90.00
#
_symmetry.space_group_name_H-M   'P 1'
#
loop_
_entity.id
_entity.type
_entity.pdbx_description
1 polymer ?
#
loop_
_entity_poly.entity_id
_entity_poly.type
_entity_poly.pdbx_seq_one_letter_code
_entity_poly.pdbx_strand_id
1 'polypeptide(L)'
;MHTVEHEWELHVAILDLEETIRAFDRVQRGGASANDVKRVQRAMTDLLETSPDDDFTMEAARQNVERAHDQLCAQSVLHRLPVAN
;
A
#
# COMPACT_ATOMS: atom_id res chain seq x y z
N MET A 1 -14.34 8.35 19.65
CA MET A 1 -13.11 8.04 20.40
C MET A 1 -12.38 6.99 19.58
N HIS A 2 -11.41 7.38 18.73
CA HIS A 2 -10.53 6.42 18.08
C HIS A 2 -9.69 5.77 19.18
N THR A 3 -9.79 4.46 19.35
CA THR A 3 -9.01 3.74 20.35
C THR A 3 -7.56 3.67 19.90
N VAL A 4 -6.61 3.62 20.85
CA VAL A 4 -5.17 3.46 20.55
C VAL A 4 -4.92 2.21 19.70
N GLU A 5 -5.71 1.16 19.90
CA GLU A 5 -5.69 -0.07 19.10
C GLU A 5 -6.02 0.18 17.63
N HIS A 6 -7.05 0.98 17.34
CA HIS A 6 -7.42 1.29 15.96
C HIS A 6 -6.35 2.13 15.25
N GLU A 7 -5.73 3.09 15.94
CA GLU A 7 -4.61 3.86 15.37
C GLU A 7 -3.37 2.99 15.13
N TRP A 8 -3.12 2.00 15.99
CA TRP A 8 -2.05 1.03 15.79
C TRP A 8 -2.30 0.15 14.57
N GLU A 9 -3.52 -0.37 14.40
CA GLU A 9 -3.92 -1.14 13.23
C GLU A 9 -3.75 -0.35 11.93
N LEU A 10 -4.21 0.92 11.91
CA LEU A 10 -4.02 1.82 10.78
C LEU A 10 -2.53 2.03 10.49
N HIS A 11 -1.72 2.25 11.52
CA HIS A 11 -0.28 2.46 11.35
C HIS A 11 0.42 1.24 10.74
N VAL A 12 0.10 0.03 11.22
CA VAL A 12 0.65 -1.21 10.66
C VAL A 12 0.23 -1.38 9.20
N ALA A 13 -1.02 -1.09 8.86
CA ALA A 13 -1.51 -1.17 7.49
C ALA A 13 -0.83 -0.16 6.55
N ILE A 14 -0.61 1.08 7.02
CA ILE A 14 0.13 2.11 6.25
C ILE A 14 1.55 1.64 5.94
N LEU A 15 2.28 1.14 6.95
CA LEU A 15 3.65 0.64 6.76
C LEU A 15 3.72 -0.53 5.76
N ASP A 16 2.72 -1.41 5.78
CA ASP A 16 2.67 -2.52 4.84
C ASP A 16 2.39 -2.05 3.39
N LEU A 17 1.54 -1.04 3.21
CA LEU A 17 1.30 -0.43 1.90
C LEU A 17 2.54 0.32 1.38
N GLU A 18 3.23 1.08 2.23
CA GLU A 18 4.49 1.75 1.87
C GLU A 18 5.54 0.75 1.36
N GLU A 19 5.72 -0.36 2.06
CA GLU A 19 6.71 -1.36 1.66
C GLU A 19 6.28 -2.08 0.37
N THR A 20 4.98 -2.24 0.15
CA THR A 20 4.44 -2.76 -1.11
C THR A 20 4.71 -1.81 -2.28
N ILE A 21 4.52 -0.49 -2.10
CA ILE A 21 4.84 0.53 -3.12
C ILE A 21 6.34 0.48 -3.45
N ARG A 22 7.22 0.41 -2.44
CA ARG A 22 8.67 0.28 -2.65
C ARG A 22 9.04 -1.01 -3.38
N ALA A 23 8.33 -2.12 -3.12
CA ALA A 23 8.52 -3.37 -3.82
C ALA A 23 8.14 -3.25 -5.32
N PHE A 24 7.05 -2.54 -5.66
CA PHE A 24 6.70 -2.22 -7.04
C PHE A 24 7.84 -1.47 -7.75
N ASP A 25 8.39 -0.43 -7.12
CA ASP A 25 9.51 0.34 -7.66
C ASP A 25 10.76 -0.53 -7.90
N ARG A 26 11.09 -1.42 -6.97
CA ARG A 26 12.22 -2.36 -7.12
C ARG A 26 11.99 -3.34 -8.25
N VAL A 27 10.77 -3.85 -8.43
CA VAL A 27 10.40 -4.76 -9.52
C VAL A 27 10.53 -4.04 -10.86
N GLN A 28 9.97 -2.83 -11.00
CA GLN A 28 10.05 -2.05 -12.23
C GLN A 28 11.49 -1.70 -12.63
N ARG A 29 12.38 -1.45 -11.65
CA ARG A 29 13.78 -1.12 -11.88
C ARG A 29 14.69 -2.34 -12.09
N GLY A 30 14.16 -3.56 -11.99
CA GLY A 30 14.92 -4.81 -12.12
C GLY A 30 15.84 -5.14 -10.94
N GLY A 31 15.65 -4.49 -9.79
CA GLY A 31 16.44 -4.69 -8.56
C GLY A 31 15.70 -5.49 -7.48
N ALA A 32 14.58 -6.14 -7.82
CA ALA A 32 13.73 -6.83 -6.87
C ALA A 32 14.33 -8.15 -6.36
N SER A 33 14.17 -8.38 -5.07
CA SER A 33 14.33 -9.70 -4.46
C SER A 33 13.13 -10.60 -4.75
N ALA A 34 13.27 -11.91 -4.51
CA ALA A 34 12.14 -12.84 -4.63
C ALA A 34 10.97 -12.49 -3.68
N ASN A 35 11.26 -11.85 -2.54
CA ASN A 35 10.23 -11.39 -1.61
C ASN A 35 9.47 -10.18 -2.17
N ASP A 36 10.15 -9.27 -2.87
CA ASP A 36 9.52 -8.12 -3.52
C ASP A 36 8.55 -8.58 -4.60
N VAL A 37 8.99 -9.53 -5.43
CA VAL A 37 8.15 -10.12 -6.49
C VAL A 37 6.91 -10.78 -5.88
N LYS A 38 7.07 -11.57 -4.82
CA LYS A 38 5.94 -12.22 -4.14
C LYS A 38 4.97 -11.20 -3.51
N ARG A 39 5.50 -10.16 -2.88
CA ARG A 39 4.70 -9.09 -2.26
C ARG A 39 3.87 -8.35 -3.31
N VAL A 40 4.50 -7.96 -4.43
CA VAL A 40 3.82 -7.34 -5.57
C VAL A 40 2.78 -8.28 -6.17
N GLN A 41 3.12 -9.55 -6.40
CA GLN A 41 2.20 -10.54 -6.93
C GLN A 41 0.96 -10.72 -6.05
N ARG A 42 1.15 -10.80 -4.73
CA ARG A 42 0.03 -10.91 -3.79
C ARG A 42 -0.87 -9.68 -3.83
N ALA A 43 -0.28 -8.48 -3.80
CA ALA A 43 -1.06 -7.24 -3.89
C ALA A 43 -1.85 -7.15 -5.21
N MET A 44 -1.26 -7.62 -6.32
CA MET A 44 -1.94 -7.71 -7.61
C MET A 44 -3.11 -8.72 -7.59
N THR A 45 -2.91 -9.90 -7.00
CA THR A 45 -3.97 -10.91 -6.84
C THR A 45 -5.12 -10.39 -5.99
N ASP A 46 -4.83 -9.80 -4.82
CA ASP A 46 -5.85 -9.26 -3.92
C ASP A 46 -6.67 -8.16 -4.62
N LEU A 47 -6.05 -7.34 -5.48
CA LEU A 47 -6.76 -6.34 -6.28
C LEU A 47 -7.63 -6.95 -7.38
N LEU A 48 -7.14 -7.96 -8.09
CA LEU A 48 -7.89 -8.67 -9.13
C LEU A 48 -9.15 -9.36 -8.59
N GLU A 49 -9.09 -9.89 -7.36
CA GLU A 49 -10.27 -10.45 -6.69
C GLU A 49 -11.36 -9.39 -6.43
N THR A 50 -10.97 -8.12 -6.28
CA THR A 50 -11.89 -7.01 -6.00
C THR A 50 -12.34 -6.24 -7.25
N SER A 51 -11.65 -6.40 -8.39
CA SER A 51 -11.98 -5.73 -9.66
C SER A 51 -11.58 -6.63 -10.83
N PRO A 52 -12.53 -7.42 -11.37
CA PRO A 52 -12.26 -8.41 -12.41
C PRO A 52 -12.17 -7.84 -13.83
N ASP A 53 -11.97 -6.53 -14.00
CA ASP A 53 -11.89 -5.91 -15.34
C ASP A 53 -10.60 -6.32 -16.08
N ASP A 54 -10.72 -6.56 -17.38
CA ASP A 54 -9.74 -7.24 -18.24
C ASP A 54 -8.42 -6.46 -18.49
N ASP A 55 -8.33 -5.18 -18.11
CA ASP A 55 -7.17 -4.30 -18.36
C ASP A 55 -6.33 -4.03 -17.10
N PHE A 56 -6.07 -5.09 -16.32
CA PHE A 56 -5.23 -5.00 -15.13
C PHE A 56 -3.74 -4.88 -15.48
N THR A 57 -3.18 -3.68 -15.33
CA THR A 57 -1.75 -3.42 -15.51
C THR A 57 -1.01 -3.29 -14.17
N MET A 58 0.29 -3.56 -14.16
CA MET A 58 1.15 -3.37 -12.99
C MET A 58 1.13 -1.91 -12.50
N GLU A 59 0.98 -0.95 -13.41
CA GLU A 59 0.88 0.47 -13.06
C GLU A 59 -0.48 0.80 -12.41
N ALA A 60 -1.59 0.25 -12.93
CA ALA A 60 -2.90 0.38 -12.30
C ALA A 60 -2.92 -0.25 -10.90
N ALA A 61 -2.25 -1.40 -10.72
CA ALA A 61 -2.08 -2.03 -9.42
C ALA A 61 -1.34 -1.11 -8.44
N ARG A 62 -0.22 -0.53 -8.88
CA ARG A 62 0.56 0.43 -8.09
C ARG A 62 -0.27 1.63 -7.66
N GLN A 63 -0.98 2.25 -8.60
CA GLN A 63 -1.84 3.41 -8.31
C GLN A 63 -2.98 3.08 -7.34
N ASN A 64 -3.53 1.87 -7.39
CA ASN A 64 -4.55 1.44 -6.43
C ASN A 64 -3.97 1.28 -5.02
N VAL A 65 -2.76 0.72 -4.90
CA VAL A 65 -2.05 0.62 -3.60
C VAL A 65 -1.71 2.01 -3.06
N GLU A 66 -1.23 2.93 -3.91
CA GLU A 66 -0.97 4.34 -3.53
C GLU A 66 -2.25 5.03 -3.05
N ARG A 67 -3.38 4.85 -3.75
CA ARG A 67 -4.66 5.42 -3.33
C ARG A 67 -5.12 4.87 -1.99
N ALA A 68 -4.98 3.56 -1.76
CA ALA A 68 -5.30 2.95 -0.48
C ALA A 68 -4.41 3.49 0.65
N HIS A 69 -3.11 3.67 0.37
CA HIS A 69 -2.16 4.27 1.30
C HIS A 69 -2.59 5.69 1.70
N ASP A 70 -2.91 6.55 0.72
CA ASP A 70 -3.32 7.93 0.96
C ASP A 70 -4.63 8.01 1.75
N GLN A 71 -5.58 7.11 1.46
CA GLN A 71 -6.84 7.01 2.20
C GLN A 71 -6.61 6.60 3.66
N LEU A 72 -5.72 5.64 3.94
CA LEU A 72 -5.40 5.24 5.31
C LEU A 72 -4.63 6.34 6.05
N CYS A 73 -3.71 7.04 5.38
CA CYS A 73 -3.01 8.19 5.94
C CYS A 73 -3.99 9.31 6.33
N ALA A 74 -4.99 9.60 5.50
CA ALA A 74 -6.04 10.57 5.81
C ALA A 74 -6.95 10.13 6.99
N GLN A 75 -7.04 8.83 7.28
CA GLN A 75 -7.78 8.27 8.41
C GLN A 75 -6.94 8.17 9.69
N SER A 76 -5.61 8.14 9.61
CA SER A 76 -4.75 8.12 10.80
C SER A 76 -4.68 9.50 11.45
N VAL A 77 -4.83 9.56 12.77
CA VAL A 77 -4.63 10.80 13.54
C VAL A 77 -3.14 11.17 13.59
N LEU A 78 -2.25 10.16 13.65
CA LEU A 78 -0.79 10.35 13.68
C LEU A 78 -0.25 11.04 12.42
N HIS A 79 -0.82 10.73 11.25
CA HIS A 79 -0.37 11.24 9.95
C HIS A 79 -1.05 12.57 9.56
N ARG A 80 -2.05 13.00 10.32
CA ARG A 80 -2.75 14.28 10.14
C ARG A 80 -2.17 15.43 10.96
N LEU A 81 -1.28 15.12 11.90
CA LEU A 81 -0.61 16.16 12.68
C LEU A 81 0.48 16.80 11.82
N PRO A 82 0.54 18.14 11.71
CA PRO A 82 1.68 18.79 11.08
C PRO A 82 2.93 18.35 11.84
N VAL A 83 3.98 17.96 11.11
CA VAL A 83 5.30 17.75 11.71
C VAL A 83 5.65 19.05 12.40
N ALA A 84 5.61 19.06 13.73
CA ALA A 84 6.02 20.20 14.53
C ALA A 84 7.52 20.35 14.31
N ASN A 85 7.89 21.26 13.40
CA ASN A 85 9.26 21.75 13.23
C ASN A 85 9.70 22.56 14.45
#